data_AF-A0A512BJ50-F1
#
_entry.id   AF-A0A512BJ50-F1
#
_cell.length_a   1.000
_cell.length_b   1.000
_cell.length_c   1.000
_cell.angle_alpha   90.00
_cell.angle_beta   90.00
_cell.angle_gamma   90.00
#
_symmetry.space_group_name_H-M   'P 1'
#
loop_
_entity.id
_entity.type
_entity.pdbx_description
1 polymer ?
#
loop_
_entity_poly.entity_id
_entity_poly.type
_entity_poly.pdbx_seq_one_letter_code
_entity_poly.pdbx_strand_id
1 'polypeptide(L)'
;MTLHPNEFPITIQAFDISNDKEFFVAEQIVNNQQEVETFSSRYAGKVIKAKALSSTEKSTTVTKTRKSSGSGLRVFLVILVILIILAAIGFYTGWIQRNTGISF
;
A
#
# COMPACT_ATOMS: atom_id res chain seq x y z
N MET A 1 6.72 10.26 23.80
CA MET A 1 7.68 9.14 23.80
C MET A 1 8.41 9.16 22.46
N THR A 2 9.67 9.55 22.44
CA THR A 2 10.51 9.62 21.23
C THR A 2 11.51 8.47 21.28
N LEU A 3 11.36 7.48 20.40
CA LEU A 3 12.31 6.36 20.29
C LEU A 3 13.53 6.81 19.50
N HIS A 4 14.73 6.34 19.89
CA HIS A 4 15.94 6.72 19.17
C HIS A 4 16.01 5.99 17.82
N PRO A 5 16.45 6.65 16.73
CA PRO A 5 16.53 6.04 15.39
C PRO A 5 17.39 4.77 15.31
N ASN A 6 18.29 4.55 16.28
CA ASN A 6 19.21 3.42 16.31
C ASN A 6 18.65 2.18 17.03
N GLU A 7 17.44 2.27 17.58
CA GLU A 7 16.78 1.17 18.30
C GLU A 7 15.90 0.32 17.38
N PHE A 8 15.67 0.79 16.15
CA PHE A 8 14.91 0.05 15.14
C PHE A 8 15.76 -1.06 14.49
N PRO A 9 15.14 -2.15 14.00
CA PRO A 9 13.71 -2.45 14.11
C PRO A 9 13.32 -2.93 15.52
N ILE A 10 12.08 -2.65 15.93
CA ILE A 10 11.48 -3.14 17.18
C ILE A 10 10.14 -3.82 16.92
N THR A 11 9.75 -4.73 17.78
CA THR A 11 8.42 -5.34 17.76
C THR A 11 7.52 -4.58 18.74
N ILE A 12 6.36 -4.14 18.28
CA ILE A 12 5.34 -3.52 19.11
C ILE A 12 4.09 -4.40 19.14
N GLN A 13 3.51 -4.53 20.33
CA GLN A 13 2.35 -5.37 20.61
C GLN A 13 1.25 -4.52 21.25
N ALA A 14 0.01 -4.71 20.83
CA ALA A 14 -1.16 -4.07 21.41
C ALA A 14 -1.94 -5.08 22.25
N PHE A 15 -2.33 -4.65 23.45
CA PHE A 15 -3.13 -5.42 24.40
C PHE A 15 -4.41 -4.67 24.76
N ASP A 16 -5.52 -5.39 24.82
CA ASP A 16 -6.77 -4.91 25.41
C ASP A 16 -6.81 -5.29 26.88
N ILE A 17 -7.23 -4.38 27.74
CA ILE A 17 -7.37 -4.65 29.17
C ILE A 17 -8.86 -4.82 29.47
N SER A 18 -9.25 -6.03 29.88
CA SER A 18 -10.61 -6.32 30.31
C SER A 18 -10.58 -7.23 31.53
N ASN A 19 -11.26 -6.82 32.61
CA ASN A 19 -11.31 -7.53 33.90
C ASN A 19 -9.90 -7.90 34.43
N ASP A 20 -8.98 -6.94 34.44
CA ASP A 20 -7.57 -7.11 34.86
C ASP A 20 -6.77 -8.16 34.06
N LYS A 21 -7.28 -8.59 32.91
CA LYS A 21 -6.60 -9.50 31.99
C LYS A 21 -6.17 -8.74 30.75
N GLU A 22 -4.94 -8.96 30.35
CA GLU A 22 -4.39 -8.46 29.08
C GLU A 22 -4.70 -9.46 27.96
N PHE A 23 -5.44 -9.01 26.95
CA PHE A 23 -5.73 -9.77 25.75
C PHE A 23 -4.86 -9.28 24.62
N PHE A 24 -4.09 -10.18 24.01
CA PHE A 24 -3.30 -9.86 22.83
C PHE A 24 -4.21 -9.50 21.65
N VAL A 25 -3.98 -8.35 21.04
CA VAL A 25 -4.77 -7.85 19.90
C VAL A 25 -3.97 -7.92 18.61
N ALA A 26 -2.74 -7.40 18.62
CA ALA A 26 -1.94 -7.28 17.42
C ALA A 26 -0.45 -7.19 17.75
N GLU A 27 0.39 -7.64 16.81
CA GLU A 27 1.83 -7.45 16.82
C GLU A 27 2.28 -6.91 15.47
N GLN A 28 3.20 -5.95 15.48
CA GLN A 28 3.82 -5.43 14.28
C GLN A 28 5.31 -5.15 14.53
N ILE A 29 6.15 -5.54 13.57
CA ILE A 29 7.53 -5.08 13.51
C ILE A 29 7.55 -3.71 12.84
N VAL A 30 8.15 -2.74 13.52
CA VAL A 30 8.26 -1.37 13.05
C VAL A 30 9.73 -1.00 12.85
N ASN A 31 9.98 -0.31 11.74
CA ASN A 31 11.32 0.04 11.28
C ASN A 31 11.66 1.51 11.49
N ASN A 32 10.67 2.33 11.86
CA ASN A 32 10.83 3.76 12.09
C ASN A 32 9.73 4.29 13.01
N GLN A 33 9.92 5.52 13.49
CA GLN A 33 9.00 6.21 14.39
C GLN A 33 7.61 6.46 13.77
N GLN A 34 7.53 6.72 12.47
CA GLN A 34 6.24 6.95 11.79
C GLN A 34 5.35 5.69 11.79
N GLU A 35 5.96 4.51 11.66
CA GLU A 35 5.26 3.23 11.77
C GLU A 35 4.74 2.99 13.20
N VAL A 36 5.51 3.39 14.23
CA VAL A 36 5.08 3.34 15.64
C VAL A 36 3.85 4.23 15.87
N GLU A 37 3.88 5.46 15.36
CA GLU A 37 2.77 6.41 15.49
C GLU A 37 1.52 5.91 14.75
N THR A 38 1.70 5.33 13.56
CA THR A 38 0.62 4.73 12.78
C THR A 38 -0.02 3.55 13.52
N PHE A 39 0.78 2.65 14.09
CA PHE A 39 0.28 1.55 14.91
C PHE A 39 -0.44 2.06 16.16
N SER A 40 0.15 3.03 16.85
CA SER A 40 -0.42 3.61 18.07
C SER A 40 -1.74 4.32 17.82
N SER A 41 -1.88 5.00 16.67
CA SER A 41 -3.14 5.61 16.25
C SER A 41 -4.21 4.56 15.95
N ARG A 42 -3.86 3.46 15.27
CA ARG A 42 -4.80 2.38 14.94
C ARG A 42 -5.33 1.65 16.16
N TYR A 43 -4.47 1.44 17.16
CA TYR A 43 -4.82 0.78 18.42
C TYR A 43 -4.94 1.78 19.58
N ALA A 44 -5.46 2.98 19.30
CA ALA A 44 -5.68 3.99 20.32
C ALA A 44 -6.59 3.44 21.43
N GLY A 45 -6.20 3.69 22.68
CA GLY A 45 -6.89 3.15 23.87
C GLY A 45 -6.50 1.70 24.23
N LYS A 46 -5.59 1.07 23.48
CA LYS A 46 -4.95 -0.20 23.87
C LYS A 46 -3.62 0.06 24.57
N VAL A 47 -3.19 -0.88 25.38
CA VAL A 47 -1.86 -0.83 26.00
C VAL A 47 -0.84 -1.34 24.99
N ILE A 48 0.13 -0.50 24.67
CA ILE A 48 1.16 -0.80 23.69
C ILE A 48 2.45 -1.15 24.44
N LYS A 49 3.00 -2.32 24.16
CA LYS A 49 4.29 -2.79 24.69
C LYS A 49 5.30 -2.92 23.56
N ALA A 50 6.53 -2.49 23.80
CA ALA A 50 7.64 -2.62 22.85
C ALA A 50 8.61 -3.69 23.34
N LYS A 51 9.11 -4.51 22.40
CA LYS A 51 10.08 -5.57 22.62
C LYS A 51 11.19 -5.47 21.57
N ALA A 52 12.44 -5.61 21.99
CA ALA A 52 13.56 -5.74 21.07
C ALA A 52 13.44 -7.04 20.28
N LEU A 53 13.70 -6.99 18.96
CA LEU A 53 13.71 -8.18 18.11
C LEU A 53 14.79 -9.13 18.58
N SER A 54 14.40 -10.38 18.83
CA SER A 54 15.38 -11.44 19.10
C SER A 54 16.11 -11.79 17.80
N SER A 55 17.39 -12.16 17.87
CA SER A 55 18.24 -12.43 16.69
C SER A 55 17.64 -13.46 15.71
N THR A 56 16.74 -14.32 16.18
CA THR A 56 16.03 -15.34 15.39
C THR A 56 14.92 -14.75 14.50
N GLU A 57 14.28 -13.65 14.91
CA GLU A 57 13.18 -13.01 14.16
C GLU A 57 13.69 -12.09 13.04
N LYS A 58 14.97 -11.68 13.11
CA LYS A 58 15.64 -10.82 12.12
C LYS A 58 15.72 -11.43 10.72
N SER A 59 15.65 -12.76 10.61
CA SER A 59 15.80 -13.46 9.32
C SER A 59 14.50 -13.51 8.49
N THR A 60 13.33 -13.29 9.10
CA THR A 60 12.03 -13.48 8.42
C THR A 60 11.55 -12.20 7.72
N THR A 61 12.07 -11.03 8.10
CA THR A 61 11.61 -9.71 7.62
C THR A 61 12.35 -9.21 6.36
N VAL A 62 12.89 -10.11 5.53
CA VAL A 62 13.36 -9.76 4.17
C VAL A 62 12.31 -10.14 3.13
N THR A 63 11.02 -10.09 3.46
CA THR A 63 9.96 -10.08 2.45
C THR A 63 9.41 -8.68 2.35
N LYS A 64 10.19 -7.81 1.69
CA LYS A 64 9.72 -6.51 1.20
C LYS A 64 8.35 -6.70 0.57
N THR A 65 7.34 -6.08 1.15
CA THR A 65 6.09 -5.73 0.48
C THR A 65 6.42 -4.81 -0.70
N ARG A 66 6.84 -5.41 -1.83
CA ARG A 66 6.77 -4.76 -3.13
C ARG A 66 5.27 -4.57 -3.41
N LYS A 67 4.72 -3.42 -3.00
CA LYS A 67 3.57 -2.85 -3.70
C LYS A 67 4.01 -2.63 -5.14
N SER A 68 3.81 -3.66 -5.96
CA SER A 68 3.89 -3.59 -7.42
C SER A 68 2.72 -2.71 -7.90
N SER A 69 2.88 -1.40 -7.76
CA SER A 69 2.03 -0.36 -8.35
C SER A 69 2.31 -0.23 -9.87
N GLY A 70 2.51 -1.34 -10.55
CA GLY A 70 2.88 -1.40 -11.97
C GLY A 70 1.74 -1.78 -12.92
N SER A 71 0.56 -2.14 -12.38
CA SER A 71 -0.55 -2.67 -13.19
C SER A 71 -1.36 -1.56 -13.89
N GLY A 72 -1.59 -0.44 -13.21
CA GLY A 72 -2.41 0.66 -13.76
C GLY A 72 -1.82 1.29 -15.02
N LEU A 73 -0.49 1.45 -15.08
CA LEU A 73 0.18 2.05 -16.24
C LEU A 73 0.15 1.14 -17.47
N ARG A 74 0.26 -0.18 -17.29
CA ARG A 74 0.18 -1.15 -18.39
C ARG A 74 -1.24 -1.20 -18.97
N VAL A 75 -2.26 -1.22 -18.11
CA VAL A 75 -3.66 -1.19 -18.55
C VAL A 75 -3.98 0.13 -19.26
N PHE A 76 -3.48 1.26 -18.75
CA PHE A 76 -3.65 2.57 -19.38
C PHE A 76 -3.01 2.64 -20.78
N LEU A 77 -1.78 2.12 -20.95
CA LEU A 77 -1.11 2.07 -22.25
C LEU A 77 -1.86 1.22 -23.28
N VAL A 78 -2.39 0.06 -22.87
CA VAL A 78 -3.20 -0.79 -23.75
C VAL A 78 -4.47 -0.07 -24.20
N ILE A 79 -5.18 0.60 -23.29
CA ILE A 79 -6.39 1.36 -23.61
C ILE A 79 -6.08 2.52 -24.58
N LEU A 80 -4.98 3.25 -24.35
CA LEU A 80 -4.55 4.35 -25.22
C LEU A 80 -4.28 3.87 -26.65
N VAL A 81 -3.57 2.75 -26.82
CA VAL A 81 -3.28 2.17 -28.14
C VAL A 81 -4.56 1.75 -28.86
N ILE A 82 -5.50 1.12 -28.13
CA ILE A 82 -6.80 0.74 -28.69
C ILE A 82 -7.57 1.97 -29.19
N LEU A 83 -7.60 3.07 -28.41
CA LEU A 83 -8.26 4.31 -28.84
C LEU A 83 -7.68 4.90 -30.12
N ILE A 84 -6.34 4.88 -30.27
CA ILE A 84 -5.67 5.38 -31.48
C ILE A 84 -6.05 4.51 -32.69
N ILE A 85 -6.08 3.19 -32.54
CA ILE A 85 -6.46 2.27 -33.62
C ILE A 85 -7.93 2.48 -34.01
N LEU A 86 -8.85 2.61 -33.05
CA LEU A 86 -10.25 2.90 -33.35
C LEU A 86 -10.43 4.25 -34.05
N ALA A 87 -9.71 5.28 -33.63
CA ALA A 87 -9.74 6.59 -34.28
C ALA A 87 -9.22 6.52 -35.72
N ALA A 88 -8.12 5.80 -35.95
CA ALA A 88 -7.55 5.60 -37.28
C ALA A 88 -8.51 4.82 -38.20
N ILE A 89 -9.14 3.76 -37.70
CA ILE A 89 -10.16 3.00 -38.45
C ILE A 89 -11.39 3.88 -38.70
N GLY A 90 -11.92 4.60 -37.71
CA GLY A 90 -13.06 5.50 -37.91
C GLY A 90 -12.80 6.61 -38.92
N PHE A 91 -11.56 7.12 -38.94
CA PHE A 91 -11.09 8.09 -39.93
C PHE A 91 -10.95 7.46 -41.33
N TYR A 92 -10.31 6.29 -41.42
CA TYR A 92 -10.06 5.60 -42.70
C TYR A 92 -11.30 4.97 -43.32
N THR A 93 -12.19 4.39 -42.51
CA THR A 93 -13.49 3.81 -42.91
C THR A 93 -14.49 4.89 -43.35
N GLY A 94 -14.12 6.18 -43.31
CA GLY A 94 -14.99 7.27 -43.73
C GLY A 94 -16.24 7.40 -42.84
N TRP A 95 -16.18 6.91 -41.60
CA TRP A 95 -17.30 7.00 -40.67
C TRP A 95 -17.61 8.46 -40.33
N ILE A 96 -16.57 9.30 -40.24
CA ILE A 96 -16.71 10.74 -40.11
C ILE A 96 -17.34 11.37 -41.37
N GLN A 97 -17.01 10.88 -42.58
CA GLN A 97 -17.58 11.41 -43.83
C GLN A 97 -19.06 11.05 -44.00
N ARG A 98 -19.48 9.83 -43.60
CA ARG A 98 -20.88 9.39 -43.70
C ARG A 98 -21.82 10.09 -42.71
N ASN A 99 -21.33 10.51 -41.55
CA ASN A 99 -22.20 11.06 -40.50
C ASN A 99 -22.18 12.59 -40.38
N THR A 100 -21.18 13.29 -40.94
CA THR A 100 -21.13 14.76 -40.86
C THR A 100 -21.45 15.49 -42.16
N GLY A 101 -21.72 14.80 -43.28
CA GLY A 101 -22.32 15.42 -44.48
C GLY A 101 -21.57 16.64 -45.05
N ILE A 102 -20.28 16.82 -44.76
CA ILE A 102 -19.49 17.93 -45.28
C ILE A 102 -18.71 17.40 -46.47
N SER A 103 -19.24 17.69 -47.66
CA SER A 103 -18.53 17.60 -48.93
C SER A 103 -17.48 18.71 -48.98
N PHE A 104 -16.23 18.34 -49.27
CA PHE A 104 -15.27 19.24 -49.93
C PHE A 104 -15.34 19.02 -51.44
#